data_AF-X1KD74-F1
#
_entry.id   AF-X1KD74-F1
#
_cell.length_a   1.000
_cell.length_b   1.000
_cell.length_c   1.000
_cell.angle_alpha   90.00
_cell.angle_beta   90.00
_cell.angle_gamma   90.00
#
_symmetry.space_group_name_H-M   'P 1'
#
loop_
_entity.id
_entity.type
_entity.pdbx_description
1 polymer ?
#
loop_
_entity_poly.entity_id
_entity_poly.type
_entity_poly.pdbx_seq_one_letter_code
_entity_poly.pdbx_strand_id
1 'polypeptide(L)'
;MAYRRRYFEPFVGTTETIGDKSITPDKIDDKAVGTAQLDDDAVISEKIKDDTIRTEDIKAGAVQTSDIKDGAVTEPKIADSAVSTYKIDYQAVTGSKIRDGTIGMEKLVSPPITRPITPALDTPEIGDGKVTAAKLAGDAVETVKIKDDAVISAANISASRIRIKPATNCCIPIVLNPEAHPVLTQS
;
A
#
# COMPACT_ATOMS: atom_id res chain seq x y z
N MET A 1 -22.56 73.30 -66.24
CA MET A 1 -21.50 72.55 -65.54
C MET A 1 -22.00 72.21 -64.15
N ALA A 2 -22.51 71.00 -63.92
CA ALA A 2 -23.00 70.57 -62.61
C ALA A 2 -21.93 69.71 -61.93
N TYR A 3 -21.33 70.23 -60.86
CA TYR A 3 -20.34 69.52 -60.07
C TYR A 3 -21.09 68.50 -59.18
N ARG A 4 -21.32 67.28 -59.67
CA ARG A 4 -21.76 66.19 -58.81
C ARG A 4 -20.62 65.86 -57.85
N ARG A 5 -20.70 66.36 -56.60
CA ARG A 5 -19.89 65.78 -55.53
C ARG A 5 -20.35 64.34 -55.36
N ARG A 6 -19.51 63.39 -55.77
CA ARG A 6 -19.68 62.00 -55.35
C ARG A 6 -19.45 61.98 -53.84
N TYR A 7 -20.52 61.75 -53.09
CA TYR A 7 -20.41 61.41 -51.68
C TYR A 7 -19.61 60.11 -51.62
N PHE A 8 -18.41 60.19 -51.06
CA PHE A 8 -17.63 59.01 -50.73
C PHE A 8 -18.29 58.46 -49.46
N GLU A 9 -19.09 57.41 -49.62
CA GLU A 9 -19.64 56.71 -48.46
C GLU A 9 -18.46 56.08 -47.70
N PRO A 10 -18.44 56.19 -46.36
CA PRO A 10 -17.37 55.58 -45.58
C PRO A 10 -17.37 54.08 -45.85
N PHE A 11 -16.21 53.55 -46.22
CA PHE A 11 -16.03 52.12 -46.41
C PHE A 11 -16.27 51.43 -45.07
N VAL A 12 -17.44 50.79 -44.93
CA VAL A 12 -17.74 49.94 -43.79
C VAL A 12 -17.19 48.55 -44.12
N GLY A 13 -16.26 48.08 -43.29
CA GLY A 13 -15.76 46.71 -43.35
C GLY A 13 -16.85 45.73 -42.95
N THR A 14 -17.75 45.40 -43.87
CA THR A 14 -18.68 44.28 -43.72
C THR A 14 -18.02 43.00 -44.23
N THR A 15 -18.61 41.84 -43.94
CA THR A 15 -18.12 40.55 -44.46
C THR A 15 -18.08 40.51 -46.00
N GLU A 16 -18.85 41.36 -46.68
CA GLU A 16 -18.83 41.48 -48.15
C GLU A 16 -17.62 42.26 -48.68
N THR A 17 -17.03 43.15 -47.88
CA THR A 17 -15.91 43.99 -48.30
C THR A 17 -14.55 43.46 -47.82
N ILE A 18 -14.55 42.49 -46.89
CA ILE A 18 -13.37 41.74 -46.45
C ILE A 18 -13.33 40.41 -47.20
N GLY A 19 -12.44 40.29 -48.19
CA GLY A 19 -12.30 39.04 -48.94
C GLY A 19 -11.80 37.88 -48.09
N ASP A 20 -12.14 36.65 -48.49
CA ASP A 20 -11.68 35.42 -47.82
C ASP A 20 -10.16 35.38 -47.67
N LYS A 21 -9.69 34.99 -46.47
CA LYS A 21 -8.26 34.90 -46.12
C LYS A 21 -7.47 36.20 -46.31
N SER A 22 -8.14 37.34 -46.53
CA SER A 22 -7.46 38.61 -46.75
C SER A 22 -6.79 39.15 -45.49
N ILE A 23 -7.22 38.71 -44.31
CA ILE A 23 -6.57 39.00 -43.03
C ILE A 23 -5.50 37.93 -42.77
N THR A 24 -4.25 38.29 -43.06
CA THR A 24 -3.06 37.47 -42.79
C THR A 24 -2.48 37.82 -41.42
N PRO A 25 -1.62 36.98 -40.82
CA PRO A 25 -0.95 37.30 -39.55
C PRO A 25 -0.26 38.67 -39.55
N ASP A 26 0.39 39.05 -40.65
CA ASP A 26 1.06 40.37 -40.78
C ASP A 26 0.11 41.58 -40.75
N LYS A 27 -1.21 41.37 -40.87
CA LYS A 27 -2.24 42.42 -40.76
C LYS A 27 -2.83 42.52 -39.35
N ILE A 28 -2.42 41.64 -38.45
CA ILE A 28 -2.82 41.61 -37.04
C ILE A 28 -1.59 41.99 -36.24
N ASP A 29 -1.58 43.21 -35.70
CA ASP A 29 -0.49 43.66 -34.85
C ASP A 29 -0.33 42.75 -33.62
N ASP A 30 0.90 42.70 -33.09
CA ASP A 30 1.19 41.98 -31.85
C ASP A 30 0.22 42.41 -30.74
N LYS A 31 -0.39 41.42 -30.07
CA LYS A 31 -1.36 41.60 -28.98
C LYS A 31 -2.68 42.28 -29.39
N ALA A 32 -2.95 42.46 -30.67
CA ALA A 32 -4.23 43.00 -31.13
C ALA A 32 -5.43 42.09 -30.79
N VAL A 33 -5.20 40.78 -30.66
CA VAL A 33 -6.20 39.80 -30.23
C VAL A 33 -5.97 39.48 -28.75
N GLY A 34 -6.85 39.97 -27.89
CA GLY A 34 -6.88 39.65 -26.45
C GLY A 34 -8.17 38.94 -26.05
N THR A 35 -8.43 38.88 -24.74
CA THR A 35 -9.61 38.18 -24.19
C THR A 35 -10.94 38.84 -24.57
N ALA A 36 -10.95 40.12 -24.94
CA ALA A 36 -12.18 40.79 -25.38
C ALA A 36 -12.54 40.48 -26.85
N GLN A 37 -11.60 39.94 -27.63
CA GLN A 37 -11.79 39.55 -29.04
C GLN A 37 -12.04 38.05 -29.20
N LEU A 38 -11.87 37.27 -28.12
CA LEU A 38 -12.10 35.84 -28.09
C LEU A 38 -13.27 35.56 -27.15
N ASP A 39 -14.40 35.16 -27.72
CA ASP A 39 -15.52 34.68 -26.93
C ASP A 39 -15.16 33.38 -26.18
N ASP A 40 -15.95 33.05 -25.18
CA ASP A 40 -15.84 31.77 -24.47
C ASP A 40 -15.92 30.61 -25.47
N ASP A 41 -15.06 29.59 -25.27
CA ASP A 41 -14.93 28.41 -26.12
C ASP A 41 -14.50 28.67 -27.59
N ALA A 42 -14.10 29.90 -27.95
CA ALA A 42 -13.66 30.21 -29.31
C ALA A 42 -12.39 29.43 -29.76
N VAL A 43 -11.54 29.05 -28.81
CA VAL A 43 -10.32 28.26 -29.05
C VAL A 43 -10.54 26.82 -28.57
N ILE A 44 -10.97 25.97 -29.51
CA ILE A 44 -11.16 24.53 -29.27
C ILE A 44 -9.85 23.75 -29.46
N SER A 45 -9.81 22.51 -28.97
CA SER A 45 -8.62 21.66 -29.01
C SER A 45 -8.06 21.48 -30.43
N GLU A 46 -8.90 21.37 -31.46
CA GLU A 46 -8.44 21.23 -32.86
C GLU A 46 -7.71 22.48 -33.41
N LYS A 47 -7.80 23.62 -32.72
CA LYS A 47 -7.08 24.86 -33.08
C LYS A 47 -5.73 24.98 -32.38
N ILE A 48 -5.50 24.17 -31.35
CA ILE A 48 -4.24 24.14 -30.61
C ILE A 48 -3.38 23.05 -31.24
N LYS A 49 -2.18 23.40 -31.65
CA LYS A 49 -1.23 22.43 -32.18
C LYS A 49 -0.74 21.53 -31.04
N ASP A 50 -0.62 20.24 -31.32
CA ASP A 50 -0.07 19.28 -30.34
C ASP A 50 1.32 19.71 -29.86
N ASP A 51 1.60 19.43 -28.59
CA ASP A 51 2.87 19.68 -27.91
C ASP A 51 3.34 21.15 -27.88
N THR A 52 2.46 22.13 -28.17
CA THR A 52 2.85 23.55 -28.11
C THR A 52 2.61 24.23 -26.77
N ILE A 53 1.70 23.71 -25.95
CA ILE A 53 1.42 24.26 -24.62
C ILE A 53 2.51 23.81 -23.65
N ARG A 54 3.23 24.78 -23.09
CA ARG A 54 4.32 24.54 -22.14
C ARG A 54 3.88 24.85 -20.71
N THR A 55 4.69 24.44 -19.75
CA THR A 55 4.40 24.67 -18.33
C THR A 55 4.27 26.15 -18.00
N GLU A 56 5.06 27.03 -18.65
CA GLU A 56 4.98 28.48 -18.45
C GLU A 56 3.67 29.12 -18.96
N ASP A 57 2.95 28.45 -19.87
CA ASP A 57 1.65 28.90 -20.37
C ASP A 57 0.52 28.58 -19.38
N ILE A 58 0.75 27.64 -18.45
CA ILE A 58 -0.22 27.19 -17.47
C ILE A 58 0.09 27.82 -16.12
N LYS A 59 -0.77 28.75 -15.68
CA LYS A 59 -0.64 29.35 -14.36
C LYS A 59 -0.70 28.29 -13.25
N ALA A 60 0.08 28.48 -12.19
CA ALA A 60 0.03 27.63 -11.00
C ALA A 60 -1.40 27.54 -10.45
N GLY A 61 -1.91 26.32 -10.28
CA GLY A 61 -3.26 26.03 -9.81
C GLY A 61 -4.37 26.21 -10.86
N ALA A 62 -4.04 26.50 -12.13
CA ALA A 62 -5.04 26.58 -13.19
C ALA A 62 -5.70 25.23 -13.48
N VAL A 63 -4.95 24.13 -13.35
CA VAL A 63 -5.48 22.76 -13.47
C VAL A 63 -6.04 22.33 -12.13
N GLN A 64 -7.35 22.11 -12.09
CA GLN A 64 -8.10 21.62 -10.95
C GLN A 64 -8.30 20.10 -11.05
N THR A 65 -8.75 19.49 -9.95
CA THR A 65 -9.06 18.05 -9.92
C THR A 65 -10.15 17.67 -10.93
N SER A 66 -11.13 18.55 -11.17
CA SER A 66 -12.19 18.37 -12.17
C SER A 66 -11.67 18.26 -13.60
N ASP A 67 -10.50 18.84 -13.89
CA ASP A 67 -9.94 18.89 -15.24
C ASP A 67 -9.19 17.59 -15.57
N ILE A 68 -8.86 16.80 -14.54
CA ILE A 68 -8.16 15.52 -14.65
C ILE A 68 -9.19 14.39 -14.57
N LYS A 69 -9.46 13.76 -15.71
CA LYS A 69 -10.35 12.58 -15.75
C LYS A 69 -9.80 11.41 -14.95
N ASP A 70 -10.69 10.56 -14.43
CA ASP A 70 -10.30 9.33 -13.77
C ASP A 70 -9.41 8.46 -14.65
N GLY A 71 -8.28 8.01 -14.10
CA GLY A 71 -7.28 7.23 -14.83
C GLY A 71 -6.42 8.02 -15.81
N ALA A 72 -6.58 9.35 -15.92
CA ALA A 72 -5.75 10.16 -16.81
C ALA A 72 -4.27 10.19 -16.39
N VAL A 73 -3.97 10.02 -15.10
CA VAL A 73 -2.60 9.90 -14.58
C VAL A 73 -2.22 8.42 -14.53
N THR A 74 -1.50 7.96 -15.56
CA THR A 74 -0.97 6.60 -15.69
C THR A 74 0.44 6.50 -15.13
N GLU A 75 0.92 5.29 -14.84
CA GLU A 75 2.27 5.04 -14.30
C GLU A 75 3.40 5.79 -15.04
N PRO A 76 3.49 5.80 -16.39
CA PRO A 76 4.55 6.53 -17.09
C PRO A 76 4.51 8.06 -16.93
N LYS A 77 3.39 8.63 -16.45
CA LYS A 77 3.24 10.07 -16.20
C LYS A 77 3.73 10.47 -14.80
N ILE A 78 3.99 9.49 -13.93
CA ILE A 78 4.50 9.71 -12.58
C ILE A 78 6.00 9.42 -12.62
N ALA A 79 6.82 10.45 -12.48
CA ALA A 79 8.26 10.28 -12.40
C ALA A 79 8.67 9.51 -11.14
N ASP A 80 9.82 8.84 -11.20
CA ASP A 80 10.41 8.17 -10.05
C ASP A 80 10.53 9.12 -8.85
N SER A 81 10.13 8.65 -7.67
CA SER A 81 10.12 9.44 -6.43
C SER A 81 9.23 10.69 -6.44
N ALA A 82 8.36 10.89 -7.43
CA ALA A 82 7.44 12.03 -7.46
C ALA A 82 6.41 12.01 -6.32
N VAL A 83 6.08 10.83 -5.81
CA VAL A 83 5.16 10.65 -4.67
C VAL A 83 5.97 10.54 -3.38
N SER A 84 5.97 11.61 -2.58
CA SER A 84 6.58 11.58 -1.25
C SER A 84 5.66 10.91 -0.22
N THR A 85 6.21 10.50 0.91
CA THR A 85 5.45 9.86 2.00
C THR A 85 4.33 10.75 2.55
N TYR A 86 4.49 12.07 2.54
CA TYR A 86 3.46 13.02 2.96
C TYR A 86 2.26 13.11 2.00
N LYS A 87 2.38 12.58 0.79
CA LYS A 87 1.29 12.50 -0.20
C LYS A 87 0.49 11.22 -0.09
N ILE A 88 0.95 10.27 0.73
CA ILE A 88 0.29 8.98 0.95
C ILE A 88 -0.47 9.08 2.27
N ASP A 89 -1.80 9.08 2.18
CA ASP A 89 -2.65 9.13 3.37
C ASP A 89 -2.47 7.89 4.26
N TYR A 90 -2.83 8.06 5.54
CA TYR A 90 -2.88 6.95 6.48
C TYR A 90 -3.84 5.87 5.96
N GLN A 91 -3.37 4.62 5.93
CA GLN A 91 -4.07 3.45 5.38
C GLN A 91 -4.30 3.45 3.86
N ALA A 92 -3.72 4.40 3.09
CA ALA A 92 -3.81 4.38 1.64
C ALA A 92 -3.21 3.09 1.03
N VAL A 93 -2.12 2.59 1.61
CA VAL A 93 -1.48 1.32 1.22
C VAL A 93 -2.00 0.19 2.11
N THR A 94 -2.97 -0.57 1.58
CA THR A 94 -3.56 -1.75 2.25
C THR A 94 -2.82 -3.02 1.85
N GLY A 95 -2.96 -4.11 2.61
CA GLY A 95 -2.32 -5.40 2.29
C GLY A 95 -2.59 -5.89 0.86
N SER A 96 -3.81 -5.69 0.34
CA SER A 96 -4.16 -6.01 -1.05
C SER A 96 -3.40 -5.21 -2.13
N LYS A 97 -2.81 -4.07 -1.78
CA LYS A 97 -1.99 -3.25 -2.68
C LYS A 97 -0.50 -3.65 -2.63
N ILE A 98 -0.13 -4.54 -1.72
CA ILE A 98 1.23 -5.03 -1.54
C ILE A 98 1.27 -6.47 -2.04
N ARG A 99 2.18 -6.75 -2.97
CA ARG A 99 2.39 -8.12 -3.43
C ARG A 99 3.06 -8.97 -2.34
N ASP A 100 2.59 -10.20 -2.18
CA ASP A 100 3.15 -11.14 -1.20
C ASP A 100 4.66 -11.32 -1.37
N GLY A 101 5.36 -11.35 -0.23
CA GLY A 101 6.81 -11.55 -0.16
C GLY A 101 7.67 -10.35 -0.57
N THR A 102 7.09 -9.19 -0.90
CA THR A 102 7.87 -8.00 -1.31
C THR A 102 8.43 -7.18 -0.16
N ILE A 103 7.86 -7.29 1.04
CA ILE A 103 8.34 -6.60 2.24
C ILE A 103 9.34 -7.48 2.96
N GLY A 104 10.63 -7.12 2.88
CA GLY A 104 11.70 -7.78 3.61
C GLY A 104 11.67 -7.49 5.12
N MET A 105 12.20 -8.41 5.93
CA MET A 105 12.22 -8.29 7.39
C MET A 105 13.00 -7.05 7.85
N GLU A 106 14.00 -6.62 7.09
CA GLU A 106 14.78 -5.40 7.32
C GLU A 106 13.96 -4.10 7.18
N LYS A 107 12.80 -4.16 6.53
CA LYS A 107 11.86 -3.05 6.38
C LYS A 107 10.82 -3.00 7.50
N LEU A 108 10.72 -4.08 8.29
CA LEU A 108 9.89 -4.11 9.48
C LEU A 108 10.72 -3.53 10.64
N VAL A 109 10.42 -2.29 11.00
CA VAL A 109 11.06 -1.63 12.14
C VAL A 109 10.84 -2.45 13.41
N SER A 110 11.92 -2.72 14.16
CA SER A 110 11.87 -3.26 15.51
C SER A 110 11.23 -2.23 16.45
N PRO A 111 10.21 -2.55 17.26
CA PRO A 111 9.90 -3.89 17.76
C PRO A 111 9.18 -4.75 16.71
N PRO A 112 9.40 -6.09 16.74
CA PRO A 112 8.62 -7.00 15.91
C PRO A 112 7.16 -6.65 16.10
N ILE A 113 6.44 -6.61 14.98
CA ILE A 113 5.00 -6.33 14.87
C ILE A 113 4.31 -6.92 16.10
N THR A 114 4.10 -6.10 17.13
CA THR A 114 3.48 -6.53 18.38
C THR A 114 1.97 -6.42 18.20
N ARG A 115 1.50 -6.76 16.99
CA ARG A 115 0.17 -7.31 16.88
C ARG A 115 0.24 -8.51 17.81
N PRO A 116 -0.59 -8.62 18.86
CA PRO A 116 -0.96 -9.95 19.28
C PRO A 116 -1.30 -10.67 17.97
N ILE A 117 -0.57 -11.74 17.70
CA ILE A 117 -1.00 -12.74 16.74
C ILE A 117 -2.31 -13.19 17.40
N THR A 118 -3.41 -12.52 17.05
CA THR A 118 -4.76 -12.82 17.49
C THR A 118 -5.54 -13.09 16.21
N PRO A 119 -5.92 -14.35 15.98
CA PRO A 119 -5.82 -15.47 16.91
C PRO A 119 -4.36 -15.86 17.19
N ALA A 120 -4.10 -16.31 18.43
CA ALA A 120 -2.83 -16.91 18.84
C ALA A 120 -2.31 -17.80 17.71
N LEU A 121 -0.97 -17.84 17.50
CA LEU A 121 -0.28 -18.79 16.61
C LEU A 121 -1.16 -20.02 16.38
N ASP A 122 -1.76 -20.12 15.20
CA ASP A 122 -2.67 -21.20 14.93
C ASP A 122 -1.86 -22.47 14.67
N THR A 123 -2.54 -23.62 14.73
CA THR A 123 -1.90 -24.92 14.53
C THR A 123 -1.07 -25.03 13.24
N PRO A 124 -1.38 -24.34 12.12
CA PRO A 124 -0.47 -24.19 10.98
C PRO A 124 0.93 -23.64 11.29
N GLU A 125 1.07 -22.56 12.07
CA GLU A 125 2.39 -21.98 12.35
C GLU A 125 3.22 -22.83 13.32
N ILE A 126 2.55 -23.54 14.24
CA ILE A 126 3.14 -24.45 15.23
C ILE A 126 2.77 -25.91 14.92
N GLY A 127 2.74 -26.27 13.63
CA GLY A 127 2.38 -27.63 13.19
C GLY A 127 3.34 -28.71 13.71
N ASP A 128 2.96 -29.98 13.51
CA ASP A 128 3.77 -31.13 13.92
C ASP A 128 5.23 -31.00 13.47
N GLY A 129 6.15 -31.14 14.42
CA GLY A 129 7.59 -31.03 14.17
C GLY A 129 8.09 -29.61 13.87
N LYS A 130 7.24 -28.57 13.89
CA LYS A 130 7.71 -27.18 13.75
C LYS A 130 8.47 -26.72 14.98
N VAL A 131 8.15 -27.20 16.18
CA VAL A 131 8.95 -26.98 17.39
C VAL A 131 9.84 -28.21 17.60
N THR A 132 11.08 -28.13 17.11
CA THR A 132 12.08 -29.17 17.28
C THR A 132 12.93 -28.93 18.53
N ALA A 133 13.64 -29.95 19.01
CA ALA A 133 14.60 -29.79 20.10
C ALA A 133 15.65 -28.70 19.84
N ALA A 134 16.06 -28.51 18.58
CA ALA A 134 16.99 -27.44 18.20
C ALA A 134 16.40 -26.02 18.30
N LYS A 135 15.06 -25.90 18.31
CA LYS A 135 14.35 -24.62 18.49
C LYS A 135 14.04 -24.31 19.96
N LEU A 136 14.29 -25.26 20.86
CA LEU A 136 14.17 -25.08 22.31
C LEU A 136 15.59 -25.02 22.89
N ALA A 137 15.96 -23.89 23.49
CA ALA A 137 17.19 -23.82 24.27
C ALA A 137 17.11 -24.77 25.48
N GLY A 138 18.27 -25.16 26.04
CA GLY A 138 18.38 -26.19 27.08
C GLY A 138 17.51 -26.00 28.33
N ASP A 139 17.02 -24.80 28.57
CA ASP A 139 16.15 -24.43 29.70
C ASP A 139 14.92 -23.62 29.26
N ALA A 140 14.60 -23.59 27.97
CA ALA A 140 13.49 -22.78 27.43
C ALA A 140 12.12 -23.21 27.98
N VAL A 141 11.99 -24.44 28.46
CA VAL A 141 10.75 -24.99 29.02
C VAL A 141 10.92 -25.15 30.52
N GLU A 142 10.46 -24.15 31.27
CA GLU A 142 10.46 -24.20 32.73
C GLU A 142 9.30 -25.04 33.26
N THR A 143 9.56 -25.92 34.23
CA THR A 143 8.57 -26.83 34.81
C THR A 143 7.38 -26.11 35.44
N VAL A 144 7.57 -24.89 35.96
CA VAL A 144 6.49 -24.03 36.49
C VAL A 144 5.46 -23.63 35.43
N LYS A 145 5.80 -23.73 34.15
CA LYS A 145 4.94 -23.39 33.01
C LYS A 145 4.28 -24.61 32.37
N ILE A 146 4.65 -25.82 32.80
CA ILE A 146 4.06 -27.08 32.37
C ILE A 146 2.99 -27.47 33.41
N LYS A 147 1.74 -27.67 32.99
CA LYS A 147 0.72 -28.23 33.90
C LYS A 147 1.03 -29.69 34.21
N ASP A 148 0.69 -30.17 35.40
CA ASP A 148 1.02 -31.53 35.87
C ASP A 148 0.68 -32.63 34.85
N ASP A 149 -0.44 -32.51 34.13
CA ASP A 149 -0.88 -33.50 33.13
C ASP A 149 -0.40 -33.23 31.68
N ALA A 150 0.30 -32.12 31.42
CA ALA A 150 0.63 -31.68 30.06
C ALA A 150 1.65 -32.58 29.34
N VAL A 151 2.44 -33.38 30.07
CA VAL A 151 3.50 -34.24 29.52
C VAL A 151 3.11 -35.73 29.54
N ILE A 152 1.92 -36.06 30.07
CA ILE A 152 1.53 -37.43 30.41
C ILE A 152 0.62 -38.08 29.35
N SER A 153 0.83 -37.81 28.06
CA SER A 153 0.23 -38.70 27.06
C SER A 153 0.97 -40.04 27.11
N ALA A 154 0.23 -41.13 27.35
CA ALA A 154 0.77 -42.48 27.58
C ALA A 154 1.72 -43.00 26.48
N ALA A 155 1.73 -42.38 25.29
CA ALA A 155 2.65 -42.69 24.20
C ALA A 155 4.09 -42.16 24.43
N ASN A 156 4.26 -41.06 25.18
CA ASN A 156 5.54 -40.35 25.31
C ASN A 156 6.32 -40.70 26.58
N ILE A 157 5.64 -41.25 27.59
CA ILE A 157 6.26 -41.78 28.80
C ILE A 157 6.24 -43.31 28.72
N SER A 158 7.03 -43.87 27.80
CA SER A 158 7.38 -45.30 27.90
C SER A 158 8.05 -45.50 29.26
N ALA A 159 7.43 -46.33 30.11
CA ALA A 159 7.74 -46.59 31.51
C ALA A 159 9.17 -47.12 31.81
N SER A 160 10.12 -46.96 30.89
CA SER A 160 11.47 -47.51 30.96
C SER A 160 12.58 -46.46 31.02
N ARG A 161 12.29 -45.14 30.96
CA ARG A 161 13.36 -44.11 30.92
C ARG A 161 13.24 -42.91 31.86
N ILE A 162 12.27 -42.84 32.76
CA ILE A 162 12.33 -41.85 33.86
C ILE A 162 13.28 -42.39 34.93
N ARG A 163 14.53 -41.93 34.94
CA ARG A 163 15.44 -42.10 36.08
C ARG A 163 15.39 -40.83 36.93
N ILE A 164 14.53 -40.83 37.95
CA ILE A 164 14.64 -39.85 39.04
C ILE A 164 15.89 -40.23 39.83
N LYS A 165 16.92 -39.38 39.82
CA LYS A 165 18.07 -39.56 40.71
C LYS A 165 17.66 -38.96 42.06
N PRO A 166 17.42 -39.76 43.11
CA PRO A 166 17.06 -39.19 44.41
C PRO A 166 18.23 -38.36 44.93
N ALA A 167 17.94 -37.15 45.41
CA ALA A 167 18.94 -36.22 45.94
C ALA A 167 19.58 -36.72 47.25
N THR A 168 19.08 -37.81 47.82
CA THR A 168 19.63 -38.39 49.06
C THR A 168 19.38 -39.89 49.09
N ASN A 169 20.41 -40.63 49.44
CA ASN A 169 20.50 -42.08 49.39
C ASN A 169 19.58 -42.77 50.43
N CYS A 170 18.27 -42.82 50.17
CA CYS A 170 17.36 -43.76 50.83
C CYS A 170 16.54 -44.49 49.76
N CYS A 171 16.99 -45.71 49.45
CA CYS A 171 16.28 -46.62 48.56
C CYS A 171 15.00 -47.10 49.25
N ILE A 172 13.85 -46.55 48.88
CA ILE A 172 12.62 -47.34 48.87
C ILE A 172 12.43 -47.77 47.42
N PRO A 173 12.60 -49.05 47.06
CA PRO A 173 12.21 -49.50 45.74
C PRO A 173 10.70 -49.27 45.58
N ILE A 174 10.29 -48.57 44.52
CA ILE A 174 8.88 -48.54 44.11
C ILE A 174 8.53 -49.96 43.67
N VAL A 175 7.86 -50.71 44.54
CA VAL A 175 7.25 -51.98 44.16
C VAL A 175 6.00 -51.62 43.36
N LEU A 176 6.11 -51.62 42.03
CA LEU A 176 4.94 -51.71 41.17
C LEU A 176 4.39 -53.12 41.34
N ASN A 177 3.39 -53.28 42.20
CA ASN A 177 2.64 -54.52 42.30
C ASN A 177 1.47 -54.45 41.31
N PRO A 178 1.51 -55.15 40.15
CA PRO A 178 0.36 -55.21 39.28
C PRO A 178 -0.77 -56.10 39.84
N GLU A 179 -0.50 -56.99 40.80
CA GLU A 179 -1.51 -57.90 41.37
C GLU A 179 -1.14 -58.36 42.81
N ALA A 180 -1.61 -57.67 43.86
CA ALA A 180 -1.97 -58.28 45.16
C ALA A 180 -2.39 -57.21 46.18
N HIS A 181 -3.63 -57.33 46.68
CA HIS A 181 -4.01 -56.82 47.99
C HIS A 181 -3.39 -57.71 49.07
N PRO A 182 -2.62 -57.19 50.05
CA PRO A 182 -2.22 -57.97 51.21
C PRO A 182 -3.21 -57.75 52.37
N VAL A 183 -3.80 -58.86 52.82
CA VAL A 183 -4.60 -59.02 54.03
C VAL A 183 -3.73 -58.77 55.27
N LEU A 184 -4.22 -57.97 56.21
CA LEU A 184 -3.64 -57.83 57.54
C LEU A 184 -3.84 -59.13 58.32
N THR A 185 -2.77 -59.74 58.81
CA THR A 185 -2.87 -60.69 59.92
C THR A 185 -2.13 -60.12 61.12
N GLN A 186 -2.88 -59.87 62.19
CA GLN A 186 -2.36 -59.62 63.53
C GLN A 186 -2.09 -60.96 64.22
N SER A 187 -0.90 -61.11 64.80
CA SER A 187 -0.72 -61.50 66.20
C SER A 187 0.69 -61.14 66.67
#